data_AF-A0A6C0CBL6-F1
#
_entry.id   AF-A0A6C0CBL6-F1
#
_cell.length_a   1.000
_cell.length_b   1.000
_cell.length_c   1.000
_cell.angle_alpha   90.00
_cell.angle_beta   90.00
_cell.angle_gamma   90.00
#
_symmetry.space_group_name_H-M   'P 1'
#
loop_
_entity.id
_entity.type
_entity.pdbx_description
1 polymer ?
#
loop_
_entity_poly.entity_id
_entity_poly.type
_entity_poly.pdbx_seq_one_letter_code
_entity_poly.pdbx_strand_id
1 'polypeptide(L)'
;MLCIKCNKHKFPVFNCNNITYCTNHSKLLFNNFVIKIQKTYRGYRRRKYVKTIYARLPTELQHYILNFNTNNTKHYDNINSVILKKTHKIKDLTTIEDNEITLAELTNIITMLNKYYHVLDVRWLNYYKYYFNNIKAILVSLIYKKTFLLNINIYNSLNFYENLLHSNFNKVSLLLITKINKFNYLINEHSKVII
;
A
#
# COMPACT_ATOMS: atom_id res chain seq x y z
N MET A 1 9.49 -32.05 39.20
CA MET A 1 8.44 -31.18 38.61
C MET A 1 8.64 -31.08 37.10
N LEU A 2 7.56 -31.17 36.32
CA LEU A 2 7.64 -31.07 34.85
C LEU A 2 7.60 -29.61 34.40
N CYS A 3 8.33 -29.28 33.34
CA CYS A 3 8.18 -27.98 32.70
C CYS A 3 6.87 -27.93 31.90
N ILE A 4 6.03 -26.91 32.12
CA ILE A 4 4.73 -26.76 31.47
C ILE A 4 4.78 -26.66 29.93
N LYS A 5 5.92 -26.22 29.38
CA LYS A 5 6.07 -26.01 27.93
C LYS A 5 6.60 -27.23 27.18
N CYS A 6 7.44 -28.05 27.81
CA CYS A 6 7.99 -29.24 27.16
C CYS A 6 7.49 -30.56 27.73
N ASN A 7 6.68 -30.56 28.80
CA ASN A 7 6.16 -31.75 29.50
C ASN A 7 7.24 -32.78 29.87
N LYS A 8 8.49 -32.33 29.99
CA LYS A 8 9.67 -33.15 30.31
C LYS A 8 10.21 -32.76 31.68
N HIS A 9 10.70 -33.74 32.41
CA HIS A 9 11.45 -33.51 33.64
C HIS A 9 12.84 -32.99 33.25
N LYS A 10 13.14 -31.74 33.61
CA LYS A 10 14.43 -31.11 33.33
C LYS A 10 14.88 -30.39 34.59
N PHE A 11 16.11 -30.65 35.04
CA PHE A 11 16.70 -30.01 36.22
C PHE A 11 17.78 -29.02 35.78
N PRO A 12 17.88 -27.83 36.38
CA PRO A 12 16.99 -27.26 37.40
C PRO A 12 15.62 -26.80 36.84
N VAL A 13 14.61 -26.76 37.71
CA VAL A 13 13.27 -26.23 37.43
C VAL A 13 13.13 -24.86 38.11
N PHE A 14 12.64 -23.88 37.39
CA PHE A 14 12.34 -22.54 37.90
C PHE A 14 10.82 -22.40 38.09
N ASN A 15 10.40 -21.98 39.27
CA ASN A 15 9.00 -21.63 39.53
C ASN A 15 8.80 -20.13 39.25
N CYS A 16 7.93 -19.81 38.30
CA CYS A 16 7.53 -18.44 37.97
C CYS A 16 6.00 -18.35 38.09
N ASN A 17 5.49 -17.61 39.08
CA ASN A 17 4.05 -17.44 39.34
C ASN A 17 3.28 -18.77 39.42
N ASN A 18 3.78 -19.72 40.23
CA ASN A 18 3.22 -21.06 40.41
C ASN A 18 3.28 -21.95 39.15
N ILE A 19 4.04 -21.55 38.13
CA ILE A 19 4.24 -22.32 36.90
C ILE A 19 5.72 -22.74 36.80
N THR A 20 5.95 -24.02 36.57
CA THR A 20 7.27 -24.61 36.49
C THR A 20 7.83 -24.60 35.06
N TYR A 21 9.03 -24.05 34.90
CA TYR A 21 9.74 -23.97 33.63
C TYR A 21 11.13 -24.62 33.74
N CYS A 22 11.59 -25.23 32.65
CA CYS A 22 13.01 -25.59 32.52
C CYS A 22 13.84 -24.34 32.22
N THR A 23 15.15 -24.42 32.42
CA THR A 23 16.11 -23.32 32.22
C THR A 23 15.93 -22.56 30.90
N ASN A 24 15.67 -23.26 29.79
CA ASN A 24 15.54 -22.61 28.49
C ASN A 24 14.23 -21.81 28.38
N HIS A 25 13.13 -22.37 28.90
CA HIS A 25 11.83 -21.69 28.85
C HIS A 25 11.74 -20.55 29.86
N SER A 26 12.40 -20.66 31.02
CA SER A 26 12.49 -19.54 31.97
C SER A 26 13.32 -18.40 31.39
N LYS A 27 14.47 -18.70 30.75
CA LYS A 27 15.27 -17.71 30.01
C LYS A 27 14.49 -17.05 28.88
N LEU A 28 13.75 -17.83 28.08
CA LEU A 28 12.92 -17.30 27.00
C LEU A 28 11.82 -16.37 27.53
N LEU A 29 11.12 -16.78 28.58
CA LEU A 29 10.08 -15.98 29.22
C LEU A 29 10.63 -14.67 29.76
N PHE A 30 11.77 -14.72 30.46
CA PHE A 30 12.48 -13.54 30.94
C PHE A 30 12.86 -12.60 29.81
N ASN A 31 13.49 -13.11 28.75
CA ASN A 31 13.88 -12.33 27.58
C ASN A 31 12.68 -11.64 26.90
N ASN A 32 11.53 -12.31 26.83
CA ASN A 32 10.31 -11.72 26.28
C ASN A 32 9.87 -10.48 27.08
N PHE A 33 9.90 -10.57 28.42
CA PHE A 33 9.59 -9.42 29.28
C PHE A 33 10.61 -8.29 29.13
N VAL A 34 11.90 -8.63 29.10
CA VAL A 34 12.99 -7.65 28.88
C VAL A 34 12.79 -6.91 27.56
N ILE A 35 12.53 -7.63 26.47
CA ILE A 35 12.28 -7.03 25.14
C ILE A 35 11.05 -6.12 25.19
N LYS A 36 9.97 -6.53 25.86
CA LYS A 36 8.76 -5.71 26.00
C LYS A 36 9.06 -4.41 26.73
N ILE A 37 9.76 -4.47 27.86
CA ILE A 37 10.17 -3.30 28.64
C ILE A 37 11.05 -2.38 27.80
N GLN A 38 12.06 -2.92 27.12
CA GLN A 38 12.96 -2.16 26.25
C GLN A 38 12.21 -1.46 25.11
N LYS A 39 11.28 -2.14 24.44
CA LYS A 39 10.44 -1.55 23.38
C LYS A 39 9.61 -0.39 23.92
N THR A 40 8.93 -0.60 25.05
CA THR A 40 8.11 0.45 25.69
C THR A 40 8.96 1.65 26.08
N TYR A 41 10.14 1.43 26.68
CA TYR A 41 11.04 2.50 27.11
C TYR A 41 11.62 3.28 25.92
N ARG A 42 12.04 2.60 24.84
CA ARG A 42 12.49 3.25 23.60
C ARG A 42 11.39 4.16 23.03
N GLY A 43 10.14 3.67 23.01
CA GLY A 43 8.99 4.46 22.59
C GLY A 43 8.74 5.68 23.49
N TYR A 44 8.79 5.50 24.81
CA TYR A 44 8.66 6.58 25.78
C TYR A 44 9.72 7.67 25.56
N ARG A 45 10.99 7.28 25.43
CA ARG A 45 12.11 8.22 25.23
C ARG A 45 11.93 9.05 23.95
N ARG A 46 11.54 8.41 22.84
CA ARG A 46 11.26 9.12 21.57
C ARG A 46 10.10 10.10 21.71
N ARG A 47 8.98 9.69 22.32
CA ARG A 47 7.83 10.59 22.55
C ARG A 47 8.20 11.78 23.43
N LYS A 48 8.97 11.55 24.50
CA LYS A 48 9.46 12.62 25.37
C LYS A 48 10.33 13.61 24.59
N TYR A 49 11.26 13.12 23.77
CA TYR A 49 12.11 13.96 22.93
C TYR A 49 11.31 14.81 21.95
N VAL A 50 10.37 14.21 21.21
CA VAL A 50 9.48 14.94 20.29
C VAL A 50 8.66 16.00 21.02
N LYS A 51 8.11 15.67 22.20
CA LYS A 51 7.37 16.63 23.03
C LYS A 51 8.24 17.82 23.44
N THR A 52 9.50 17.59 23.79
CA THR A 52 10.44 18.65 24.13
C THR A 52 10.76 19.54 22.94
N ILE A 53 10.96 18.97 21.74
CA ILE A 53 11.16 19.76 20.51
C ILE A 53 9.92 20.62 20.26
N TYR A 54 8.74 20.01 20.26
CA TYR A 54 7.48 20.70 20.00
C TYR A 54 7.26 21.88 20.96
N ALA A 55 7.48 21.66 22.26
CA ALA A 55 7.32 22.70 23.28
C ALA A 55 8.31 23.87 23.15
N ARG A 56 9.43 23.69 22.42
CA ARG A 56 10.42 24.76 22.17
C ARG A 56 10.12 25.54 20.89
N LEU A 57 9.19 25.09 20.04
CA LEU A 57 8.84 25.81 18.82
C LEU A 57 8.07 27.09 19.17
N PRO A 58 8.20 28.16 18.36
CA PRO A 58 7.30 29.31 18.41
C PRO A 58 5.82 28.90 18.35
N THR A 59 4.97 29.63 19.08
CA THR A 59 3.53 29.36 19.21
C THR A 59 2.83 29.29 17.85
N GLU A 60 3.23 30.15 16.90
CA GLU A 60 2.71 30.15 15.53
C GLU A 60 3.00 28.82 14.81
N LEU A 61 4.21 28.29 14.92
CA LEU A 61 4.59 27.01 14.32
C LEU A 61 3.88 25.84 15.00
N GLN A 62 3.70 25.90 16.32
CA GLN A 62 2.90 24.90 17.04
C GLN A 62 1.45 24.87 16.54
N HIS A 63 0.80 26.04 16.42
CA HIS A 63 -0.54 26.15 15.87
C HIS A 63 -0.62 25.69 14.42
N TYR A 64 0.37 26.05 13.59
CA TYR A 64 0.45 25.58 12.22
C TYR A 64 0.50 24.05 12.15
N ILE A 65 1.35 23.40 12.94
CA ILE A 65 1.46 21.93 13.00
C ILE A 65 0.14 21.28 13.42
N LEU A 66 -0.54 21.83 14.45
CA LEU A 66 -1.83 21.30 14.92
C LEU A 66 -2.93 21.47 13.87
N ASN A 67 -2.93 22.60 13.15
CA ASN A 67 -3.95 22.92 12.14
C ASN A 67 -3.65 22.33 10.77
N PHE A 68 -2.44 21.80 10.54
CA PHE A 68 -2.04 21.21 9.26
C PHE A 68 -2.95 20.04 8.86
N ASN A 69 -3.47 19.27 9.82
CA ASN A 69 -4.35 18.12 9.52
C ASN A 69 -5.84 18.47 9.43
N THR A 70 -6.32 19.56 10.05
CA THR A 70 -7.77 19.86 10.11
C THR A 70 -8.32 20.43 8.80
N ASN A 71 -7.52 21.20 8.07
CA ASN A 71 -7.91 21.73 6.76
C ASN A 71 -7.70 20.73 5.61
N ASN A 72 -6.78 19.78 5.80
CA ASN A 72 -6.43 18.79 4.78
C ASN A 72 -7.46 17.67 4.64
N THR A 73 -8.17 17.27 5.70
CA THR A 73 -9.15 16.17 5.64
C THR A 73 -10.29 16.44 4.65
N LYS A 74 -10.93 17.62 4.72
CA LYS A 74 -11.99 18.00 3.76
C LYS A 74 -11.51 18.02 2.31
N HIS A 75 -10.27 18.47 2.09
CA HIS A 75 -9.67 18.49 0.76
C HIS A 75 -9.38 17.08 0.25
N TYR A 76 -8.89 16.19 1.12
CA TYR A 76 -8.64 14.79 0.80
C TYR A 76 -9.94 14.00 0.55
N ASP A 77 -11.00 14.26 1.31
CA ASP A 77 -12.31 13.62 1.09
C ASP A 77 -12.88 14.00 -0.29
N ASN A 78 -12.75 15.28 -0.67
CA ASN A 78 -13.14 15.74 -2.00
C ASN A 78 -12.31 15.06 -3.10
N ILE A 79 -10.98 14.99 -2.95
CA ILE A 79 -10.11 14.29 -3.90
C ILE A 79 -10.48 12.81 -4.00
N ASN A 80 -10.68 12.13 -2.87
CA ASN A 80 -11.06 10.72 -2.83
C ASN A 80 -12.40 10.49 -3.53
N SER A 81 -13.38 11.38 -3.35
CA SER A 81 -14.66 11.29 -4.06
C SER A 81 -14.50 11.42 -5.58
N VAL A 82 -13.60 12.30 -6.03
CA VAL A 82 -13.28 12.48 -7.46
C VAL A 82 -12.57 11.25 -8.01
N ILE A 83 -11.63 10.69 -7.25
CA ILE A 83 -10.91 9.47 -7.61
C ILE A 83 -11.90 8.33 -7.78
N LEU A 84 -12.73 8.07 -6.77
CA LEU A 84 -13.71 6.99 -6.77
C LEU A 84 -14.69 7.10 -7.95
N LYS A 85 -15.19 8.31 -8.25
CA LYS A 85 -16.06 8.54 -9.41
C LYS A 85 -15.37 8.18 -10.73
N LYS A 86 -14.09 8.54 -10.89
CA LYS A 86 -13.35 8.27 -12.12
C LYS A 86 -12.88 6.82 -12.23
N THR A 87 -12.61 6.15 -11.11
CA THR A 87 -12.14 4.75 -11.10
C THR A 87 -13.25 3.74 -10.93
N HIS A 88 -14.54 4.14 -10.96
CA HIS A 88 -15.65 3.24 -10.64
C HIS A 88 -15.67 1.97 -11.50
N LYS A 89 -15.32 2.07 -12.79
CA LYS A 89 -15.23 0.94 -13.73
C LYS A 89 -14.09 -0.04 -13.42
N ILE A 90 -13.06 0.40 -12.70
CA ILE A 90 -11.85 -0.40 -12.42
C ILE A 90 -11.65 -0.69 -10.94
N LYS A 91 -12.65 -0.41 -10.09
CA LYS A 91 -12.50 -0.48 -8.63
C LYS A 91 -12.44 -1.90 -8.07
N ASP A 92 -13.00 -2.87 -8.80
CA ASP A 92 -13.16 -4.25 -8.36
C ASP A 92 -12.88 -5.19 -9.53
N LEU A 93 -11.95 -6.12 -9.35
CA LEU A 93 -11.55 -7.11 -10.35
C LEU A 93 -12.63 -8.18 -10.59
N THR A 94 -13.52 -8.39 -9.62
CA THR A 94 -14.58 -9.41 -9.72
C THR A 94 -15.70 -8.98 -10.66
N THR A 95 -15.94 -7.67 -10.80
CA THR A 95 -17.00 -7.09 -11.64
C THR A 95 -16.43 -6.26 -12.79
N ILE A 96 -15.13 -6.40 -13.09
CA ILE A 96 -14.48 -5.53 -14.07
C ILE A 96 -14.88 -5.88 -15.50
N GLU A 97 -15.17 -7.15 -15.75
CA GLU A 97 -15.62 -7.63 -17.07
C GLU A 97 -16.99 -7.07 -17.47
N ASP A 98 -17.84 -6.74 -16.50
CA ASP A 98 -19.14 -6.09 -16.72
C ASP A 98 -19.00 -4.61 -17.12
N ASN A 99 -17.81 -4.03 -16.98
CA ASN A 99 -17.54 -2.62 -17.19
C ASN A 99 -16.60 -2.40 -18.37
N GLU A 100 -17.17 -2.23 -19.56
CA GLU A 100 -16.39 -1.86 -20.74
C GLU A 100 -15.63 -0.54 -20.53
N ILE A 101 -14.33 -0.59 -20.81
CA ILE A 101 -13.44 0.55 -20.68
C ILE A 101 -12.58 0.74 -21.93
N THR A 102 -12.54 1.99 -22.43
CA THR A 102 -11.72 2.34 -23.58
C THR A 102 -10.30 2.70 -23.18
N LEU A 103 -9.35 2.63 -24.13
CA LEU A 103 -7.97 3.06 -23.87
C LEU A 103 -7.88 4.56 -23.54
N ALA A 104 -8.77 5.37 -24.11
CA ALA A 104 -8.87 6.81 -23.80
C ALA A 104 -9.33 7.04 -22.35
N GLU A 105 -10.35 6.31 -21.90
CA GLU A 105 -10.80 6.34 -20.51
C GLU A 105 -9.69 5.91 -19.54
N LEU A 106 -8.98 4.82 -19.84
CA LEU A 106 -7.82 4.38 -19.05
C LEU A 106 -6.72 5.43 -18.99
N THR A 107 -6.46 6.11 -20.10
CA THR A 107 -5.49 7.20 -20.19
C THR A 107 -5.88 8.37 -19.27
N ASN A 108 -7.17 8.68 -19.18
CA ASN A 108 -7.70 9.72 -18.30
C ASN A 108 -7.66 9.29 -16.83
N ILE A 109 -7.95 8.03 -16.53
CA ILE A 109 -7.87 7.49 -15.17
C ILE A 109 -6.43 7.53 -14.68
N ILE A 110 -5.47 7.02 -15.46
CA ILE A 110 -4.08 6.94 -15.00
C ILE A 110 -3.41 8.31 -14.91
N THR A 111 -3.81 9.30 -15.72
CA THR A 111 -3.31 10.67 -15.57
C THR A 111 -3.78 11.29 -14.25
N MET A 112 -5.04 11.06 -13.89
CA MET A 112 -5.59 11.53 -12.63
C MET A 112 -4.93 10.82 -11.44
N LEU A 113 -4.74 9.50 -11.51
CA LEU A 113 -4.04 8.74 -10.45
C LEU A 113 -2.57 9.17 -10.30
N ASN A 114 -1.88 9.47 -11.40
CA ASN A 114 -0.54 10.05 -11.36
C ASN A 114 -0.52 11.43 -10.66
N LYS A 115 -1.55 12.25 -10.84
CA LYS A 115 -1.65 13.58 -10.21
C LYS A 115 -1.85 13.48 -8.69
N TYR A 116 -2.65 12.52 -8.23
CA TYR A 116 -3.05 12.39 -6.83
C TYR A 116 -2.43 11.20 -6.10
N TYR A 117 -1.33 10.64 -6.61
CA TYR A 117 -0.73 9.41 -6.05
C TYR A 117 -0.35 9.52 -4.57
N HIS A 118 0.05 10.70 -4.11
CA HIS A 118 0.46 10.99 -2.73
C HIS A 118 -0.70 10.99 -1.73
N VAL A 119 -1.95 11.02 -2.21
CA VAL A 119 -3.17 11.00 -1.39
C VAL A 119 -3.72 9.57 -1.25
N LEU A 120 -3.34 8.68 -2.16
CA LEU A 120 -3.89 7.33 -2.22
C LEU A 120 -3.31 6.45 -1.09
N ASP A 121 -4.19 5.70 -0.44
CA ASP A 121 -3.79 4.65 0.49
C ASP A 121 -2.91 3.61 -0.26
N VAL A 122 -1.89 3.09 0.43
CA VAL A 122 -0.95 2.07 -0.07
C VAL A 122 -1.69 0.86 -0.62
N ARG A 123 -2.83 0.49 -0.02
CA ARG A 123 -3.68 -0.60 -0.52
C ARG A 123 -4.17 -0.34 -1.94
N TRP A 124 -4.70 0.86 -2.18
CA TRP A 124 -5.20 1.27 -3.49
C TRP A 124 -4.06 1.46 -4.50
N LEU A 125 -2.91 1.99 -4.07
CA LEU A 125 -1.71 2.06 -4.91
C LEU A 125 -1.27 0.68 -5.41
N ASN A 126 -1.23 -0.32 -4.53
CA ASN A 126 -0.87 -1.69 -4.90
C ASN A 126 -1.91 -2.31 -5.86
N TYR A 127 -3.19 -2.09 -5.59
CA TYR A 127 -4.27 -2.53 -6.46
C TYR A 127 -4.15 -1.93 -7.88
N TYR A 128 -4.03 -0.61 -8.00
CA TYR A 128 -3.89 0.05 -9.30
C TYR A 128 -2.60 -0.35 -10.01
N LYS A 129 -1.49 -0.53 -9.27
CA LYS A 129 -0.23 -1.05 -9.82
C LYS A 129 -0.43 -2.44 -10.45
N TYR A 130 -1.11 -3.34 -9.76
CA TYR A 130 -1.45 -4.66 -10.29
C TYR A 130 -2.31 -4.54 -11.55
N TYR A 131 -3.39 -3.78 -11.50
CA TYR A 131 -4.31 -3.58 -12.62
C TYR A 131 -3.58 -3.04 -13.87
N PHE A 132 -2.84 -1.93 -13.73
CA PHE A 132 -2.15 -1.31 -14.86
C PHE A 132 -0.96 -2.12 -15.38
N ASN A 133 -0.31 -2.94 -14.56
CA ASN A 133 0.70 -3.87 -15.06
C ASN A 133 0.10 -4.96 -15.94
N ASN A 134 -1.12 -5.44 -15.62
CA ASN A 134 -1.85 -6.35 -16.49
C ASN A 134 -2.22 -5.65 -17.81
N ILE A 135 -2.76 -4.43 -17.76
CA ILE A 135 -3.01 -3.62 -18.97
C ILE A 135 -1.75 -3.50 -19.83
N LYS A 136 -0.62 -3.14 -19.22
CA LYS A 136 0.66 -3.04 -19.94
C LYS A 136 1.04 -4.37 -20.60
N ALA A 137 0.90 -5.50 -19.90
CA ALA A 137 1.20 -6.80 -20.46
C ALA A 137 0.30 -7.14 -21.66
N ILE A 138 -1.01 -6.85 -21.57
CA ILE A 138 -1.97 -7.03 -22.66
C ILE A 138 -1.57 -6.17 -23.87
N LEU A 139 -1.29 -4.88 -23.67
CA LEU A 139 -0.92 -3.98 -24.77
C LEU A 139 0.40 -4.40 -25.44
N VAL A 140 1.41 -4.80 -24.66
CA VAL A 140 2.67 -5.31 -25.19
C VAL A 140 2.45 -6.61 -25.95
N SER A 141 1.59 -7.50 -25.45
CA SER A 141 1.20 -8.73 -26.15
C SER A 141 0.60 -8.43 -27.52
N LEU A 142 -0.32 -7.46 -27.59
CA LEU A 142 -1.00 -7.08 -28.83
C LEU A 142 -0.05 -6.40 -29.83
N ILE A 143 0.82 -5.48 -29.38
CA ILE A 143 1.75 -4.75 -30.25
C ILE A 143 2.86 -5.67 -30.78
N TYR A 144 3.45 -6.51 -29.92
CA TYR A 144 4.64 -7.29 -30.24
C TYR A 144 4.37 -8.78 -30.48
N LYS A 145 3.11 -9.21 -30.46
CA LYS A 145 2.68 -10.62 -30.64
C LYS A 145 3.40 -11.59 -29.67
N LYS A 146 3.62 -11.15 -28.42
CA LYS A 146 4.28 -11.95 -27.37
C LYS A 146 3.25 -12.53 -26.41
N THR A 147 3.38 -13.80 -26.04
CA THR A 147 2.51 -14.43 -25.05
C THR A 147 2.90 -14.03 -23.63
N PHE A 148 1.93 -13.51 -22.88
CA PHE A 148 2.04 -13.24 -21.45
C PHE A 148 0.91 -13.92 -20.70
N LEU A 149 1.09 -14.18 -19.39
CA LEU A 149 -0.01 -14.57 -18.52
C LEU A 149 -0.90 -13.35 -18.31
N LEU A 150 -2.15 -13.41 -18.76
CA LEU A 150 -3.10 -12.30 -18.71
C LEU A 150 -4.23 -12.60 -17.73
N ASN A 151 -4.67 -11.59 -17.00
CA ASN A 151 -5.93 -11.66 -16.27
C ASN A 151 -7.08 -11.52 -17.28
N ILE A 152 -7.88 -12.59 -17.43
CA ILE A 152 -8.97 -12.68 -18.43
C ILE A 152 -10.03 -11.63 -18.18
N ASN A 153 -10.40 -11.36 -16.93
CA ASN A 153 -11.44 -10.37 -16.61
C ASN A 153 -10.98 -8.96 -17.04
N ILE A 154 -9.71 -8.63 -16.78
CA ILE A 154 -9.12 -7.36 -17.24
C ILE A 154 -9.08 -7.32 -18.78
N TYR A 155 -8.73 -8.42 -19.43
CA TYR A 155 -8.76 -8.49 -20.90
C TYR A 155 -10.16 -8.25 -21.46
N ASN A 156 -11.18 -8.91 -20.90
CA ASN A 156 -12.58 -8.79 -21.32
C ASN A 156 -13.15 -7.39 -21.06
N SER A 157 -12.70 -6.71 -19.98
CA SER A 157 -13.12 -5.33 -19.70
C SER A 157 -12.67 -4.34 -20.76
N LEU A 158 -11.62 -4.68 -21.52
CA LEU A 158 -11.08 -3.82 -22.56
C LEU A 158 -11.93 -3.97 -23.80
N ASN A 159 -12.68 -2.93 -24.14
CA ASN A 159 -13.42 -2.85 -25.40
C ASN A 159 -12.42 -2.67 -26.56
N PHE A 160 -11.71 -3.75 -26.88
CA PHE A 160 -10.67 -3.78 -27.91
C PHE A 160 -11.25 -3.70 -29.31
N TYR A 161 -12.50 -4.12 -29.50
CA TYR A 161 -13.16 -4.08 -30.79
C TYR A 161 -13.17 -2.65 -31.35
N GLU A 162 -13.63 -1.68 -30.57
CA GLU A 162 -13.66 -0.28 -30.97
C GLU A 162 -12.23 0.32 -31.09
N ASN A 163 -11.32 -0.05 -30.19
CA ASN A 163 -9.96 0.50 -30.16
C ASN A 163 -9.04 -0.04 -31.28
N LEU A 164 -9.21 -1.30 -31.70
CA LEU A 164 -8.42 -1.91 -32.78
C LEU A 164 -8.84 -1.41 -34.17
N LEU A 165 -10.09 -0.97 -34.32
CA LEU A 165 -10.60 -0.38 -35.56
C LEU A 165 -10.03 1.03 -35.81
N HIS A 166 -9.55 1.72 -34.77
CA HIS A 166 -8.92 3.02 -34.91
C HIS A 166 -7.45 2.92 -35.33
N SER A 167 -7.07 3.66 -36.39
CA SER A 167 -5.69 3.74 -36.91
C SER A 167 -4.63 4.18 -35.90
N ASN A 168 -5.05 4.78 -34.78
CA ASN A 168 -4.17 5.30 -33.73
C ASN A 168 -3.90 4.32 -32.58
N PHE A 169 -4.36 3.06 -32.66
CA PHE A 169 -4.24 2.07 -31.58
C PHE A 169 -2.81 1.99 -30.99
N ASN A 170 -1.79 1.82 -31.83
CA ASN A 170 -0.41 1.71 -31.38
C ASN A 170 0.08 2.98 -30.65
N LYS A 171 -0.29 4.16 -31.16
CA LYS A 171 0.10 5.45 -30.57
C LYS A 171 -0.54 5.65 -29.19
N VAL A 172 -1.84 5.37 -29.07
CA VAL A 172 -2.58 5.47 -27.79
C VAL A 172 -2.05 4.44 -26.79
N SER A 173 -1.78 3.22 -27.24
CA SER A 173 -1.24 2.15 -26.41
C SER A 173 0.15 2.47 -25.87
N LEU A 174 1.05 2.98 -26.71
CA LEU A 174 2.38 3.43 -26.28
C LEU A 174 2.30 4.59 -25.29
N LEU A 175 1.43 5.57 -25.52
CA LEU A 175 1.17 6.66 -24.58
C LEU A 175 0.70 6.11 -23.23
N LEU A 176 -0.26 5.18 -23.23
CA LEU A 176 -0.76 4.55 -22.01
C LEU A 176 0.37 3.80 -21.28
N ILE A 177 1.20 3.03 -21.99
CA ILE A 177 2.38 2.35 -21.42
C ILE A 177 3.34 3.36 -20.76
N THR A 178 3.61 4.51 -21.38
CA THR A 178 4.49 5.53 -20.77
C THR A 178 3.92 6.06 -19.45
N LYS A 179 2.61 6.28 -19.40
CA LYS A 179 1.91 6.75 -18.18
C LYS A 179 1.88 5.69 -17.09
N ILE A 180 1.79 4.41 -17.46
CA ILE A 180 1.89 3.27 -16.53
C ILE A 180 3.29 3.20 -15.93
N ASN A 181 4.33 3.36 -16.75
CA ASN A 181 5.70 3.37 -16.26
C ASN A 181 5.94 4.53 -15.28
N LYS A 182 5.42 5.73 -15.58
CA LYS A 182 5.48 6.87 -14.66
C LYS A 182 4.78 6.57 -13.33
N PHE A 183 3.59 5.97 -13.38
CA PHE A 183 2.84 5.62 -12.17
C PHE A 183 3.61 4.62 -11.29
N ASN A 184 4.18 3.58 -11.90
CA ASN A 184 5.00 2.60 -11.20
C ASN A 184 6.24 3.22 -10.55
N TYR A 185 6.88 4.16 -11.22
CA TYR A 185 8.01 4.91 -10.67
C TYR A 185 7.60 5.72 -9.43
N LEU A 186 6.50 6.47 -9.52
CA LEU A 186 5.98 7.28 -8.40
C LEU A 186 5.64 6.42 -7.17
N ILE A 187 5.04 5.24 -7.37
CA ILE A 187 4.75 4.30 -6.26
C ILE A 187 6.03 3.81 -5.60
N ASN A 188 7.04 3.46 -6.39
CA ASN A 188 8.31 2.98 -5.86
C ASN A 188 9.01 4.09 -5.03
N GLU A 189 8.97 5.34 -5.47
CA GLU A 189 9.45 6.48 -4.68
C GLU A 189 8.63 6.68 -3.40
N HIS A 190 7.30 6.61 -3.47
CA HIS A 190 6.43 6.72 -2.29
C HIS A 190 6.74 5.64 -1.23
N SER A 191 7.05 4.42 -1.66
CA SER A 191 7.39 3.31 -0.75
C SER A 191 8.71 3.50 -0.01
N LYS A 192 9.64 4.32 -0.53
CA LYS A 192 10.91 4.64 0.14
C LYS A 192 10.74 5.64 1.29
N VAL A 193 9.70 6.47 1.26
CA VAL A 193 9.45 7.55 2.24
C VAL A 193 8.78 7.03 3.53
N ILE A 194 8.23 5.80 3.51
CA ILE A 194 7.46 5.22 4.64
C ILE A 194 8.35 4.43 5.63
N ILE A 195 9.68 4.39 5.43
CA ILE A 195 10.65 3.72 6.34
C ILE A 195 11.08 4.67 7.47
#